data_AF-A0A8H6MVA9-F1
#
_entry.id   AF-A0A8H6MVA9-F1
#
_cell.length_a   1.000
_cell.length_b   1.000
_cell.length_c   1.000
_cell.angle_alpha   90.00
_cell.angle_beta   90.00
_cell.angle_gamma   90.00
#
_symmetry.space_group_name_H-M   'P 1'
#
loop_
_entity.id
_entity.type
_entity.pdbx_description
1 polymer ?
#
loop_
_entity_poly.entity_id
_entity_poly.type
_entity_poly.pdbx_seq_one_letter_code
_entity_poly.pdbx_strand_id
1 'polypeptide(L)'
;MFTIRQAAGKGLGVFASQPILAGQRILAERALLTLTAPDGSGSVLRQAHALTQAGRDSLLSLSSNPAKSGVLSWAESLWQSRSAPGRTALNHAILNIFRNNNFDIGGSVRALFPGVARLNHSCVPNAQGNFNGNLGQFTVHATRDIAADEEVTISYLDEHLGQLEARMGSLKEGYGFDCGCPACDPKTSEAGEARRAQVARRLGEFAETASEDPRDEMEVMIELLEAYEKEGIRGREVATMYVAVARKAFGLGEKEQGRDLALKGLRLEEEAVGKDSPFYAATLKDVEEMGVEVDV
;
A
#
# COMPACT_ATOMS: atom_id res chain seq x y z
N MET A 1 -10.62 -18.08 -4.73
CA MET A 1 -11.03 -16.65 -4.70
C MET A 1 -10.29 -15.84 -5.75
N PHE A 2 -9.04 -16.17 -6.09
CA PHE A 2 -8.31 -15.51 -7.17
C PHE A 2 -7.51 -16.50 -8.01
N THR A 3 -7.03 -16.04 -9.16
CA THR A 3 -6.06 -16.71 -10.01
C THR A 3 -4.93 -15.76 -10.35
N ILE A 4 -3.72 -16.29 -10.55
CA ILE A 4 -2.59 -15.52 -11.07
C ILE A 4 -2.48 -15.80 -12.57
N ARG A 5 -2.54 -14.75 -13.38
CA ARG A 5 -2.44 -14.84 -14.85
C ARG A 5 -1.70 -13.64 -15.42
N GLN A 6 -1.40 -13.68 -16.72
CA GLN A 6 -0.77 -12.56 -17.41
C GLN A 6 -1.67 -11.32 -17.37
N ALA A 7 -1.13 -10.22 -16.85
CA ALA A 7 -1.70 -8.88 -16.92
C ALA A 7 -1.06 -8.12 -18.09
N ALA A 8 -1.89 -7.48 -18.91
CA ALA A 8 -1.44 -6.80 -20.12
C ALA A 8 -0.37 -5.74 -19.80
N GLY A 9 0.85 -5.93 -20.31
CA GLY A 9 1.98 -5.00 -20.11
C GLY A 9 2.58 -4.96 -18.69
N LYS A 10 2.05 -5.70 -17.71
CA LYS A 10 2.46 -5.65 -16.29
C LYS A 10 3.08 -6.96 -15.77
N GLY A 11 3.29 -7.95 -16.63
CA GLY A 11 3.75 -9.28 -16.20
C GLY A 11 2.60 -10.11 -15.65
N LEU A 12 2.76 -10.71 -14.46
CA LEU A 12 1.70 -11.46 -13.81
C LEU A 12 0.86 -10.54 -12.91
N GLY A 13 -0.44 -10.83 -12.80
CA GLY A 13 -1.37 -10.12 -11.93
C GLY A 13 -2.29 -11.09 -11.20
N VAL A 14 -2.88 -10.62 -10.11
CA VAL A 14 -3.90 -11.34 -9.34
C VAL A 14 -5.27 -10.92 -9.85
N PHE A 15 -6.12 -11.87 -10.21
CA PHE A 15 -7.47 -11.62 -10.72
C PHE A 15 -8.49 -12.38 -9.90
N ALA A 16 -9.59 -11.71 -9.55
CA ALA A 16 -10.69 -12.32 -8.82
C ALA A 16 -11.31 -13.47 -9.65
N SER A 17 -11.45 -14.66 -9.05
CA SER A 17 -12.07 -15.82 -9.70
C SER A 17 -13.59 -15.86 -9.50
N GLN A 18 -14.11 -14.97 -8.66
CA GLN A 18 -15.51 -14.79 -8.26
C GLN A 18 -15.64 -13.38 -7.65
N PRO A 19 -16.85 -12.83 -7.47
CA PRO A 19 -17.01 -11.56 -6.76
C PRO A 19 -16.39 -11.60 -5.35
N ILE A 20 -15.71 -10.51 -4.97
CA ILE A 20 -15.11 -10.30 -3.65
C ILE A 20 -15.76 -9.05 -3.06
N LEU A 21 -16.29 -9.16 -1.84
CA LEU A 21 -16.96 -8.04 -1.19
C LEU A 21 -15.95 -7.12 -0.49
N ALA A 22 -16.30 -5.85 -0.34
CA ALA A 22 -15.56 -4.91 0.49
C ALA A 22 -15.31 -5.51 1.90
N GLY A 23 -14.09 -5.33 2.42
CA GLY A 23 -13.63 -5.89 3.69
C GLY A 23 -13.25 -7.37 3.66
N GLN A 24 -13.53 -8.10 2.57
CA GLN A 24 -13.17 -9.51 2.49
C GLN A 24 -11.65 -9.67 2.35
N ARG A 25 -11.08 -10.57 3.17
CA ARG A 25 -9.67 -10.98 3.08
C ARG A 25 -9.44 -11.80 1.81
N ILE A 26 -8.56 -11.31 0.95
CA ILE A 26 -8.19 -11.91 -0.33
C ILE A 26 -7.02 -12.89 -0.13
N LEU A 27 -6.00 -12.49 0.63
CA LEU A 27 -4.84 -13.33 0.96
C LEU A 27 -4.29 -13.05 2.37
N ALA A 28 -3.63 -14.06 2.92
CA ALA A 28 -2.78 -13.98 4.11
C ALA A 28 -1.53 -14.84 3.88
N GLU A 29 -0.35 -14.22 3.89
CA GLU A 29 0.90 -14.87 3.50
C GLU A 29 2.00 -14.65 4.54
N ARG A 30 2.77 -15.69 4.85
CA ARG A 30 3.98 -15.57 5.68
C ARG A 30 5.17 -15.14 4.82
N ALA A 31 6.10 -14.40 5.40
CA ALA A 31 7.29 -13.96 4.69
C ALA A 31 8.13 -15.14 4.18
N LEU A 32 8.56 -15.08 2.92
CA LEU A 32 9.55 -16.01 2.38
C LEU A 32 10.97 -15.60 2.80
N LEU A 33 11.24 -14.29 2.80
CA LEU A 33 12.50 -13.69 3.19
C LEU A 33 12.22 -12.46 4.07
N THR A 34 13.08 -12.23 5.06
CA THR A 34 12.99 -11.07 5.96
C THR A 34 14.35 -10.39 6.08
N LEU A 35 14.35 -9.06 6.17
CA LEU A 35 15.52 -8.24 6.45
C LEU A 35 15.19 -7.31 7.63
N THR A 36 15.90 -7.48 8.74
CA THR A 36 15.71 -6.69 9.96
C THR A 36 16.93 -5.82 10.21
N ALA A 37 16.79 -4.49 10.29
CA ALA A 37 17.92 -3.64 10.60
C ALA A 37 18.53 -4.00 11.99
N PRO A 38 19.86 -4.01 12.16
CA PRO A 38 20.88 -3.52 11.23
C PRO A 38 21.44 -4.59 10.28
N ASP A 39 20.78 -5.73 10.07
CA ASP A 39 21.25 -6.75 9.14
C ASP A 39 21.45 -6.18 7.74
N GLY A 40 22.54 -6.60 7.09
CA GLY A 40 22.80 -6.31 5.68
C GLY A 40 22.21 -7.35 4.73
N SER A 41 22.36 -7.09 3.44
CA SER A 41 21.92 -7.95 2.33
C SER A 41 22.44 -9.40 2.40
N GLY A 42 23.56 -9.64 3.09
CA GLY A 42 24.06 -10.99 3.36
C GLY A 42 23.05 -11.88 4.11
N SER A 43 22.17 -11.30 4.95
CA SER A 43 21.10 -12.04 5.65
C SER A 43 20.06 -12.59 4.66
N VAL A 44 19.66 -11.78 3.68
CA VAL A 44 18.72 -12.18 2.60
C VAL A 44 19.31 -13.33 1.79
N LEU A 45 20.59 -13.25 1.41
CA LEU A 45 21.25 -14.31 0.65
C LEU A 45 21.31 -15.62 1.43
N ARG A 46 21.67 -15.59 2.72
CA ARG A 46 21.69 -16.80 3.56
C ARG A 46 20.31 -17.47 3.61
N GLN A 47 19.25 -16.69 3.82
CA GLN A 47 17.88 -17.21 3.82
C GLN A 47 17.51 -17.80 2.45
N ALA A 48 17.79 -17.09 1.35
CA ALA A 48 17.49 -17.55 0.00
C ALA A 48 18.20 -18.86 -0.37
N HIS A 49 19.47 -19.03 0.05
CA HIS A 49 20.21 -20.29 -0.17
C HIS A 49 19.70 -21.45 0.70
N ALA A 50 19.07 -21.16 1.83
CA ALA A 50 18.47 -22.14 2.72
C ALA A 50 17.03 -22.55 2.32
N LEU A 51 16.42 -21.89 1.34
CA LEU A 51 15.08 -22.22 0.86
C LEU A 51 15.03 -23.65 0.28
N THR A 52 13.83 -24.24 0.30
CA THR A 52 13.53 -25.44 -0.49
C THR A 52 13.59 -25.13 -1.99
N GLN A 53 13.59 -26.15 -2.84
CA GLN A 53 13.53 -25.94 -4.29
C GLN A 53 12.29 -25.11 -4.68
N ALA A 54 11.12 -25.47 -4.16
CA ALA A 54 9.89 -24.72 -4.40
C ALA A 54 9.97 -23.26 -3.93
N GLY A 55 10.60 -22.99 -2.78
CA GLY A 55 10.82 -21.62 -2.30
C GLY A 55 11.74 -20.81 -3.21
N ARG A 56 12.82 -21.43 -3.71
CA ARG A 56 13.73 -20.79 -4.69
C ARG A 56 13.01 -20.52 -6.01
N ASP A 57 12.24 -21.48 -6.52
CA ASP A 57 11.50 -21.31 -7.77
C ASP A 57 10.46 -20.18 -7.63
N SER A 58 9.76 -20.14 -6.49
CA SER A 58 8.84 -19.05 -6.17
C SER A 58 9.55 -17.69 -6.14
N LEU A 59 10.71 -17.59 -5.47
CA LEU A 59 11.50 -16.36 -5.41
C LEU A 59 11.97 -15.92 -6.81
N LEU A 60 12.59 -16.82 -7.57
CA LEU A 60 13.19 -16.53 -8.87
C LEU A 60 12.15 -16.27 -9.97
N SER A 61 10.87 -16.58 -9.71
CA SER A 61 9.75 -16.26 -10.60
C SER A 61 9.21 -14.83 -10.44
N LEU A 62 9.70 -14.06 -9.47
CA LEU A 62 9.28 -12.67 -9.24
C LEU A 62 10.00 -11.71 -10.19
N SER A 63 9.37 -10.56 -10.41
CA SER A 63 9.92 -9.53 -11.30
C SER A 63 11.11 -8.81 -10.66
N SER A 64 11.93 -8.18 -11.47
CA SER A 64 12.93 -7.21 -11.02
C SER A 64 12.97 -6.05 -12.00
N ASN A 65 13.22 -4.84 -11.52
CA ASN A 65 13.39 -3.67 -12.37
C ASN A 65 14.85 -3.58 -12.84
N PRO A 66 15.16 -3.79 -14.13
CA PRO A 66 16.54 -3.76 -14.64
C PRO A 66 17.20 -2.39 -14.45
N ALA A 67 16.44 -1.30 -14.39
CA ALA A 67 16.98 0.04 -14.15
C ALA A 67 17.63 0.17 -12.75
N LYS A 68 17.20 -0.65 -11.78
CA LYS A 68 17.81 -0.71 -10.43
C LYS A 68 19.05 -1.60 -10.36
N SER A 69 19.40 -2.29 -11.45
CA SER A 69 20.57 -3.17 -11.53
C SER A 69 21.82 -2.42 -12.03
N GLY A 70 22.29 -1.43 -11.27
CA GLY A 70 23.49 -0.64 -11.60
C GLY A 70 24.82 -1.22 -11.10
N VAL A 71 25.93 -0.52 -11.36
CA VAL A 71 27.30 -0.89 -10.94
C VAL A 71 27.40 -1.14 -9.42
N LEU A 72 26.75 -0.30 -8.61
CA LEU A 72 26.75 -0.45 -7.15
C LEU A 72 26.07 -1.75 -6.70
N SER A 73 24.96 -2.14 -7.34
CA SER A 73 24.27 -3.41 -7.03
C SER A 73 25.16 -4.63 -7.33
N TRP A 74 25.96 -4.56 -8.39
CA TRP A 74 26.94 -5.59 -8.76
C TRP A 74 28.12 -5.61 -7.81
N ALA A 75 28.66 -4.44 -7.44
CA ALA A 75 29.74 -4.32 -6.46
C ALA A 75 29.33 -4.94 -5.11
N GLU A 76 28.11 -4.65 -4.65
CA GLU A 76 27.53 -5.27 -3.45
C GLU A 76 27.48 -6.80 -3.55
N SER A 77 26.99 -7.31 -4.68
CA SER A 77 26.88 -8.75 -4.90
C SER A 77 28.25 -9.43 -4.94
N LEU A 78 29.27 -8.78 -5.51
CA LEU A 78 30.65 -9.25 -5.51
C LEU A 78 31.23 -9.31 -4.09
N TRP A 79 31.00 -8.27 -3.27
CA TRP A 79 31.45 -8.26 -1.88
C TRP A 79 30.81 -9.39 -1.07
N GLN A 80 29.51 -9.61 -1.23
CA GLN A 80 28.79 -10.69 -0.54
C GLN A 80 29.17 -12.10 -1.04
N SER A 81 29.67 -12.22 -2.28
CA SER A 81 29.97 -13.51 -2.92
C SER A 81 31.46 -13.87 -2.90
N ARG A 82 32.32 -13.13 -2.18
CA ARG A 82 33.78 -13.35 -2.18
C ARG A 82 34.20 -14.79 -1.88
N SER A 83 33.51 -15.46 -0.97
CA SER A 83 33.77 -16.86 -0.61
C SER A 83 33.14 -17.89 -1.56
N ALA A 84 32.27 -17.46 -2.47
CA ALA A 84 31.63 -18.32 -3.48
C ALA A 84 31.41 -17.56 -4.81
N PRO A 85 32.48 -17.17 -5.54
CA PRO A 85 32.36 -16.31 -6.73
C PRO A 85 31.44 -16.86 -7.82
N GLY A 86 31.35 -18.18 -7.97
CA GLY A 86 30.45 -18.84 -8.92
C GLY A 86 28.96 -18.61 -8.69
N ARG A 87 28.56 -18.01 -7.55
CA ARG A 87 27.17 -17.67 -7.24
C ARG A 87 26.84 -16.19 -7.44
N THR A 88 27.79 -15.37 -7.86
CA THR A 88 27.62 -13.90 -7.90
C THR A 88 26.42 -13.46 -8.71
N ALA A 89 26.21 -14.01 -9.92
CA ALA A 89 25.08 -13.66 -10.77
C ALA A 89 23.73 -14.04 -10.13
N LEU A 90 23.64 -15.23 -9.50
CA LEU A 90 22.46 -15.66 -8.77
C LEU A 90 22.18 -14.75 -7.55
N ASN A 91 23.22 -14.43 -6.78
CA ASN A 91 23.09 -13.55 -5.62
C ASN A 91 22.62 -12.14 -6.03
N HIS A 92 23.15 -11.63 -7.14
CA HIS A 92 22.72 -10.36 -7.70
C HIS A 92 21.25 -10.37 -8.11
N ALA A 93 20.80 -11.44 -8.79
CA ALA A 93 19.39 -11.62 -9.13
C ALA A 93 18.49 -11.67 -7.88
N ILE A 94 18.86 -12.46 -6.87
CA ILE A 94 18.12 -12.57 -5.59
C ILE A 94 17.97 -11.21 -4.92
N LEU A 95 19.06 -10.43 -4.82
CA LEU A 95 19.01 -9.13 -4.17
C LEU A 95 18.15 -8.12 -4.94
N ASN A 96 18.20 -8.13 -6.28
CA ASN A 96 17.35 -7.26 -7.09
C ASN A 96 15.87 -7.64 -7.01
N ILE A 97 15.55 -8.93 -7.01
CA ILE A 97 14.19 -9.42 -6.76
C ILE A 97 13.71 -8.95 -5.39
N PHE A 98 14.52 -9.14 -4.34
CA PHE A 98 14.15 -8.69 -3.00
C PHE A 98 13.90 -7.19 -2.96
N ARG A 99 14.83 -6.37 -3.48
CA ARG A 99 14.68 -4.90 -3.51
C ARG A 99 13.43 -4.42 -4.23
N ASN A 100 13.00 -5.14 -5.27
CA ASN A 100 11.86 -4.74 -6.09
C ASN A 100 10.49 -5.18 -5.52
N ASN A 101 10.46 -6.20 -4.65
CA ASN A 101 9.21 -6.85 -4.22
C ASN A 101 9.04 -6.94 -2.69
N ASN A 102 9.97 -6.39 -1.91
CA ASN A 102 9.82 -6.37 -0.45
C ASN A 102 8.82 -5.29 -0.01
N PHE A 103 8.19 -5.54 1.13
CA PHE A 103 7.28 -4.63 1.81
C PHE A 103 7.92 -4.22 3.14
N ASP A 104 7.79 -2.94 3.50
CA ASP A 104 8.04 -2.48 4.85
C ASP A 104 6.90 -2.97 5.75
N ILE A 105 7.25 -3.68 6.83
CA ILE A 105 6.27 -4.21 7.78
C ILE A 105 6.41 -3.56 9.17
N GLY A 106 7.15 -2.45 9.27
CA GLY A 106 7.41 -1.72 10.50
C GLY A 106 8.54 -2.31 11.33
N GLY A 107 8.92 -1.60 12.40
CA GLY A 107 9.98 -2.06 13.31
C GLY A 107 11.36 -2.23 12.67
N SER A 108 11.63 -1.49 11.59
CA SER A 108 12.83 -1.63 10.75
C SER A 108 12.95 -3.00 10.04
N VAL A 109 11.82 -3.63 9.75
CA VAL A 109 11.75 -4.92 9.07
C VAL A 109 11.15 -4.76 7.67
N ARG A 110 11.84 -5.34 6.68
CA ARG A 110 11.35 -5.53 5.32
C ARG A 110 11.18 -7.00 5.03
N ALA A 111 10.10 -7.38 4.36
CA ALA A 111 9.81 -8.78 4.08
C ALA A 111 9.28 -8.99 2.67
N LEU A 112 9.57 -10.14 2.08
CA LEU A 112 9.12 -10.53 0.75
C LEU A 112 8.05 -11.62 0.85
N PHE A 113 6.92 -11.38 0.20
CA PHE A 113 5.73 -12.23 0.19
C PHE A 113 5.39 -12.54 -1.27
N PRO A 114 5.74 -13.73 -1.80
CA PRO A 114 5.66 -13.99 -3.24
C PRO A 114 4.26 -13.85 -3.85
N GLY A 115 3.22 -14.23 -3.13
CA GLY A 115 1.82 -14.06 -3.54
C GLY A 115 1.39 -12.59 -3.52
N VAL A 116 1.70 -11.86 -2.45
CA VAL A 116 1.43 -10.41 -2.36
C VAL A 116 2.16 -9.64 -3.47
N ALA A 117 3.40 -10.02 -3.79
CA ALA A 117 4.22 -9.41 -4.84
C ALA A 117 3.66 -9.59 -6.26
N ARG A 118 2.57 -10.36 -6.44
CA ARG A 118 1.84 -10.46 -7.72
C ARG A 118 0.74 -9.40 -7.89
N LEU A 119 0.40 -8.65 -6.84
CA LEU A 119 -0.61 -7.60 -6.93
C LEU A 119 -0.03 -6.42 -7.69
N ASN A 120 -0.67 -6.05 -8.80
CA ASN A 120 -0.23 -4.92 -9.61
C ASN A 120 -0.69 -3.59 -9.04
N HIS A 121 -0.09 -2.52 -9.56
CA HIS A 121 -0.45 -1.16 -9.19
C HIS A 121 -1.74 -0.67 -9.84
N SER A 122 -2.49 0.13 -9.08
CA SER A 122 -3.44 1.14 -9.57
C SER A 122 -3.34 2.39 -8.69
N CYS A 123 -3.46 3.59 -9.28
CA CYS A 123 -3.54 4.83 -8.52
C CYS A 123 -4.90 4.99 -7.80
N VAL A 124 -5.89 4.18 -8.20
CA VAL A 124 -7.17 4.01 -7.51
C VAL A 124 -7.31 2.50 -7.24
N PRO A 125 -6.65 1.99 -6.19
CA PRO A 125 -6.61 0.55 -5.92
C PRO A 125 -7.96 0.05 -5.39
N ASN A 126 -8.21 -1.24 -5.57
CA ASN A 126 -9.40 -1.92 -5.05
C ASN A 126 -9.11 -2.86 -3.88
N ALA A 127 -7.84 -2.94 -3.46
CA ALA A 127 -7.40 -3.67 -2.28
C ALA A 127 -6.27 -2.92 -1.58
N GLN A 128 -6.07 -3.26 -0.30
CA GLN A 128 -4.94 -2.76 0.49
C GLN A 128 -4.25 -3.89 1.23
N GLY A 129 -2.92 -3.83 1.25
CA GLY A 129 -2.06 -4.78 1.93
C GLY A 129 -1.51 -4.23 3.24
N ASN A 130 -1.55 -5.04 4.30
CA ASN A 130 -1.08 -4.67 5.63
C ASN A 130 -0.48 -5.88 6.34
N PHE A 131 0.61 -5.67 7.09
CA PHE A 131 1.13 -6.72 7.97
C PHE A 131 0.28 -6.85 9.22
N ASN A 132 -0.34 -8.01 9.41
CA ASN A 132 -1.09 -8.33 10.62
C ASN A 132 -0.14 -8.98 11.64
N GLY A 133 0.26 -8.20 12.65
CA GLY A 133 1.16 -8.64 13.72
C GLY A 133 0.60 -9.78 14.58
N ASN A 134 -0.73 -9.88 14.74
CA ASN A 134 -1.36 -10.96 15.49
C ASN A 134 -1.24 -12.31 14.76
N LEU A 135 -1.27 -12.28 13.43
CA LEU A 135 -1.14 -13.47 12.59
C LEU A 135 0.31 -13.79 12.18
N GLY A 136 1.20 -12.78 12.23
CA GLY A 136 2.54 -12.87 11.66
C GLY A 136 2.50 -13.05 10.13
N GLN A 137 1.51 -12.45 9.48
CA GLN A 137 1.23 -12.59 8.05
C GLN A 137 0.93 -11.24 7.40
N PHE A 138 1.31 -11.08 6.14
CA PHE A 138 0.84 -10.00 5.32
C PHE A 138 -0.55 -10.34 4.79
N THR A 139 -1.52 -9.49 5.12
CA THR A 139 -2.92 -9.66 4.75
C THR A 139 -3.33 -8.63 3.71
N VAL A 140 -4.20 -9.01 2.78
CA VAL A 140 -4.76 -8.09 1.79
C VAL A 140 -6.27 -8.19 1.84
N HIS A 141 -6.95 -7.06 1.95
CA HIS A 141 -8.41 -6.96 1.99
C HIS A 141 -8.89 -6.09 0.83
N ALA A 142 -10.08 -6.41 0.31
CA ALA A 142 -10.74 -5.59 -0.68
C ALA A 142 -11.24 -4.29 -0.03
N THR A 143 -10.95 -3.13 -0.63
CA THR A 143 -11.42 -1.83 -0.13
C THR A 143 -12.72 -1.38 -0.77
N ARG A 144 -13.19 -2.12 -1.78
CA ARG A 144 -14.50 -2.03 -2.40
C ARG A 144 -14.86 -3.40 -2.97
N ASP A 145 -16.09 -3.56 -3.44
CA ASP A 145 -16.46 -4.75 -4.20
C ASP A 145 -15.61 -4.89 -5.47
N ILE A 146 -15.16 -6.11 -5.74
CA ILE A 146 -14.33 -6.50 -6.88
C ILE A 146 -15.11 -7.54 -7.69
N ALA A 147 -15.34 -7.26 -8.96
CA ALA A 147 -16.07 -8.19 -9.84
C ALA A 147 -15.24 -9.43 -10.16
N ALA A 148 -15.91 -10.52 -10.56
CA ALA A 148 -15.20 -11.65 -11.17
C ALA A 148 -14.39 -11.17 -12.39
N ASP A 149 -13.22 -11.76 -12.59
CA ASP A 149 -12.24 -11.40 -13.63
C ASP A 149 -11.59 -10.01 -13.51
N GLU A 150 -11.98 -9.19 -12.53
CA GLU A 150 -11.31 -7.92 -12.25
C GLU A 150 -9.92 -8.16 -11.62
N GLU A 151 -8.94 -7.34 -12.00
CA GLU A 151 -7.60 -7.37 -11.42
C GLU A 151 -7.62 -6.80 -9.99
N VAL A 152 -7.06 -7.54 -9.03
CA VAL A 152 -6.84 -7.05 -7.67
C VAL A 152 -5.56 -6.22 -7.66
N THR A 153 -5.68 -4.96 -7.25
CA THR A 153 -4.60 -3.97 -7.32
C THR A 153 -4.42 -3.25 -5.99
N ILE A 154 -3.17 -2.88 -5.70
CA ILE A 154 -2.76 -2.08 -4.54
C ILE A 154 -2.05 -0.79 -5.01
N SER A 155 -1.90 0.20 -4.13
CA SER A 155 -1.02 1.33 -4.42
C SER A 155 0.44 0.95 -4.17
N TYR A 156 1.34 1.40 -5.04
CA TYR A 156 2.79 1.33 -4.88
C TYR A 156 3.38 2.69 -4.50
N LEU A 157 2.52 3.70 -4.45
CA LEU A 157 2.85 5.09 -4.18
C LEU A 157 2.54 5.39 -2.72
N ASP A 158 3.43 6.17 -2.11
CA ASP A 158 3.24 6.72 -0.76
C ASP A 158 2.20 7.86 -0.77
N GLU A 159 2.09 8.61 -1.88
CA GLU A 159 1.13 9.70 -2.06
C GLU A 159 0.04 9.32 -3.06
N HIS A 160 -1.19 9.13 -2.58
CA HIS A 160 -2.31 8.68 -3.41
C HIS A 160 -2.98 9.80 -4.23
N LEU A 161 -2.82 11.07 -3.84
CA LEU A 161 -3.39 12.25 -4.52
C LEU A 161 -2.36 13.10 -5.29
N GLY A 162 -1.12 12.64 -5.42
CA GLY A 162 -0.10 13.33 -6.22
C GLY A 162 -0.54 13.49 -7.68
N GLN A 163 -0.02 14.48 -8.40
CA GLN A 163 -0.35 14.77 -9.82
C GLN A 163 0.16 13.70 -10.79
N LEU A 164 -0.43 13.60 -11.99
CA LEU A 164 -0.11 12.58 -12.99
C LEU A 164 1.39 12.43 -13.25
N GLU A 165 2.09 13.54 -13.48
CA GLU A 165 3.53 13.54 -13.76
C GLU A 165 4.34 12.96 -12.60
N ALA A 166 4.03 13.39 -11.36
CA ALA A 166 4.70 12.87 -10.16
C ALA A 166 4.44 11.37 -9.98
N ARG A 167 3.18 10.93 -10.09
CA ARG A 167 2.80 9.51 -10.00
C ARG A 167 3.53 8.67 -11.06
N MET A 168 3.52 9.11 -12.32
CA MET A 168 4.20 8.43 -13.42
C MET A 168 5.71 8.38 -13.21
N GLY A 169 6.33 9.49 -12.79
CA GLY A 169 7.75 9.56 -12.47
C GLY A 169 8.15 8.55 -11.39
N SER A 170 7.43 8.53 -10.27
CA SER A 170 7.69 7.60 -9.17
C SER A 170 7.53 6.13 -9.60
N LEU A 171 6.52 5.81 -10.41
CA LEU A 171 6.32 4.44 -10.91
C LEU A 171 7.39 4.04 -11.93
N LYS A 172 7.81 4.96 -12.80
CA LYS A 172 8.84 4.70 -13.80
C LYS A 172 10.20 4.47 -13.13
N GLU A 173 10.58 5.33 -12.21
CA GLU A 173 11.84 5.21 -11.46
C GLU A 173 11.82 4.00 -10.52
N GLY A 174 10.74 3.84 -9.77
CA GLY A 174 10.59 2.77 -8.79
C GLY A 174 10.45 1.39 -9.41
N TYR A 175 9.60 1.26 -10.43
CA TYR A 175 9.12 -0.03 -10.91
C TYR A 175 9.29 -0.26 -12.41
N GLY A 176 9.65 0.77 -13.18
CA GLY A 176 10.01 0.64 -14.59
C GLY A 176 8.84 0.57 -15.56
N PHE A 177 7.62 0.96 -15.14
CA PHE A 177 6.42 0.92 -15.99
C PHE A 177 5.66 2.24 -15.98
N ASP A 178 4.82 2.45 -17.00
CA ASP A 178 3.88 3.57 -17.10
C ASP A 178 2.47 3.09 -16.72
N CYS A 179 1.80 3.81 -15.81
CA CYS A 179 0.52 3.37 -15.26
C CYS A 179 -0.64 3.56 -16.25
N GLY A 180 -1.37 2.49 -16.56
CA GLY A 180 -2.58 2.54 -17.41
C GLY A 180 -3.90 2.47 -16.64
N CYS A 181 -3.92 2.81 -15.34
CA CYS A 181 -5.16 2.77 -14.56
C CYS A 181 -6.13 3.91 -14.94
N PRO A 182 -7.40 3.86 -14.55
CA PRO A 182 -8.38 4.92 -14.89
C PRO A 182 -7.98 6.34 -14.47
N ALA A 183 -7.20 6.52 -13.39
CA ALA A 183 -6.69 7.83 -12.99
C ALA A 183 -5.48 8.30 -13.83
N CYS A 184 -4.93 7.44 -14.68
CA CYS A 184 -3.78 7.75 -15.54
C CYS A 184 -4.12 7.70 -17.03
N ASP A 185 -5.20 7.01 -17.42
CA ASP A 185 -5.67 6.98 -18.80
C ASP A 185 -6.17 8.39 -19.22
N PRO A 186 -5.60 8.99 -20.27
CA PRO A 186 -6.02 10.31 -20.77
C PRO A 186 -7.52 10.41 -21.09
N LYS A 187 -8.21 9.30 -21.34
CA LYS A 187 -9.64 9.26 -21.63
C LYS A 187 -10.52 9.41 -20.39
N THR A 188 -9.98 9.18 -19.20
CA THR A 188 -10.73 9.14 -17.93
C THR A 188 -10.13 9.99 -16.82
N SER A 189 -8.89 10.45 -16.97
CA SER A 189 -8.14 11.12 -15.89
C SER A 189 -8.51 12.58 -15.67
N GLU A 190 -9.05 13.30 -16.66
CA GLU A 190 -9.24 14.76 -16.64
C GLU A 190 -9.93 15.28 -15.36
N ALA A 191 -11.09 14.72 -15.03
CA ALA A 191 -11.84 15.15 -13.84
C ALA A 191 -11.10 14.84 -12.54
N GLY A 192 -10.35 13.73 -12.49
CA GLY A 192 -9.58 13.35 -11.31
C GLY A 192 -8.32 14.16 -11.12
N GLU A 193 -7.65 14.52 -12.21
CA GLU A 193 -6.49 15.43 -12.17
C GLU A 193 -6.91 16.84 -11.74
N ALA A 194 -8.04 17.35 -12.24
CA ALA A 194 -8.59 18.62 -11.80
C ALA A 194 -8.86 18.64 -10.29
N ARG A 195 -9.44 17.55 -9.74
CA ARG A 195 -9.66 17.41 -8.29
C ARG A 195 -8.37 17.35 -7.50
N ARG A 196 -7.40 16.53 -7.92
CA ARG A 196 -6.07 16.47 -7.27
C ARG A 196 -5.38 17.82 -7.27
N ALA A 197 -5.46 18.57 -8.37
CA ALA A 197 -4.87 19.90 -8.50
C ALA A 197 -5.55 20.91 -7.57
N GLN A 198 -6.89 20.86 -7.47
CA GLN A 198 -7.64 21.70 -6.54
C GLN A 198 -7.22 21.43 -5.08
N VAL A 199 -7.14 20.16 -4.68
CA VAL A 199 -6.71 19.78 -3.32
C VAL A 199 -5.29 20.25 -3.03
N ALA A 200 -4.36 20.01 -3.95
CA ALA A 200 -2.98 20.45 -3.79
C ALA A 200 -2.89 21.97 -3.58
N ARG A 201 -3.67 22.74 -4.36
CA ARG A 201 -3.77 24.19 -4.21
C ARG A 201 -4.33 24.59 -2.85
N ARG A 202 -5.42 23.96 -2.40
CA ARG A 202 -6.06 24.26 -1.10
C ARG A 202 -5.14 23.96 0.08
N LEU A 203 -4.41 22.85 0.04
CA LEU A 203 -3.40 22.51 1.04
C LEU A 203 -2.24 23.52 1.04
N GLY A 204 -1.78 23.94 -0.14
CA GLY A 204 -0.77 24.99 -0.27
C GLY A 204 -1.23 26.34 0.30
N GLU A 205 -2.44 26.78 -0.06
CA GLU A 205 -3.06 28.00 0.47
C GLU A 205 -3.16 27.95 2.00
N PHE A 206 -3.61 26.84 2.58
CA PHE A 206 -3.69 26.66 4.03
C PHE A 206 -2.31 26.70 4.72
N ALA A 207 -1.30 26.07 4.11
CA ALA A 207 0.06 26.09 4.65
C ALA A 207 0.68 27.50 4.61
N GLU A 208 0.34 28.32 3.63
CA GLU A 208 0.82 29.70 3.50
C GLU A 208 0.10 30.67 4.44
N THR A 209 -1.21 30.51 4.65
CA THR A 209 -1.97 31.39 5.55
C THR A 209 -1.60 31.19 7.01
N ALA A 210 -1.07 30.01 7.37
CA ALA A 210 -0.68 29.64 8.72
C ALA A 210 -1.79 29.93 9.76
N SER A 211 -3.05 29.66 9.38
CA SER A 211 -4.18 29.89 10.26
C SER A 211 -4.04 29.07 11.55
N GLU A 212 -4.28 29.72 12.69
CA GLU A 212 -4.32 29.09 14.00
C GLU A 212 -5.75 28.65 14.39
N ASP A 213 -6.77 28.94 13.55
CA ASP A 213 -8.14 28.50 13.84
C ASP A 213 -8.29 26.99 13.54
N PRO A 214 -8.60 26.15 14.54
CA PRO A 214 -8.84 24.72 14.34
C PRO A 214 -9.99 24.41 13.37
N ARG A 215 -10.90 25.36 13.10
CA ARG A 215 -11.96 25.21 12.09
C ARG A 215 -11.41 25.20 10.68
N ASP A 216 -10.51 26.13 10.36
CA ASP A 216 -9.91 26.21 9.03
C ASP A 216 -9.15 24.91 8.70
N GLU A 217 -8.41 24.36 9.67
CA GLU A 217 -7.74 23.06 9.51
C GLU A 217 -8.75 21.93 9.27
N MET A 218 -9.85 21.89 10.04
CA MET A 218 -10.88 20.86 9.90
C MET A 218 -11.56 20.93 8.52
N GLU A 219 -11.89 22.12 8.03
CA GLU A 219 -12.52 22.33 6.72
C GLU A 219 -11.61 21.83 5.59
N VAL A 220 -10.32 22.16 5.64
CA VAL A 220 -9.33 21.68 4.64
C VAL A 220 -9.19 20.17 4.68
N MET A 221 -9.19 19.55 5.87
CA MET A 221 -9.16 18.10 5.98
C MET A 221 -10.45 17.44 5.46
N ILE A 222 -11.61 18.06 5.64
CA ILE A 222 -12.88 17.57 5.07
C ILE A 222 -12.84 17.64 3.54
N GLU A 223 -12.38 18.75 2.96
CA GLU A 223 -12.20 18.88 1.51
C GLU A 223 -11.26 17.79 0.95
N LEU A 224 -10.19 17.49 1.68
CA LEU A 224 -9.27 16.40 1.34
C LEU A 224 -9.97 15.03 1.36
N LEU A 225 -10.74 14.74 2.41
CA LEU A 225 -11.51 13.49 2.53
C LEU A 225 -12.55 13.35 1.41
N GLU A 226 -13.26 14.43 1.06
CA GLU A 226 -14.19 14.42 -0.06
C GLU A 226 -13.50 14.11 -1.39
N ALA A 227 -12.28 14.59 -1.59
CA ALA A 227 -11.51 14.28 -2.79
C ALA A 227 -11.13 12.81 -2.83
N TYR A 228 -10.67 12.22 -1.72
CA TYR A 228 -10.44 10.78 -1.61
C TYR A 228 -11.69 9.96 -1.99
N GLU A 229 -12.86 10.34 -1.47
CA GLU A 229 -14.13 9.69 -1.79
C GLU A 229 -14.48 9.80 -3.28
N LYS A 230 -14.38 11.01 -3.86
CA LYS A 230 -14.69 11.27 -5.28
C LYS A 230 -13.72 10.55 -6.22
N GLU A 231 -12.48 10.33 -5.79
CA GLU A 231 -11.50 9.51 -6.51
C GLU A 231 -11.72 8.01 -6.34
N GLY A 232 -12.56 7.58 -5.39
CA GLY A 232 -12.72 6.17 -5.04
C GLY A 232 -11.50 5.58 -4.34
N ILE A 233 -10.65 6.42 -3.74
CA ILE A 233 -9.47 5.99 -2.98
C ILE A 233 -9.90 5.79 -1.54
N ARG A 234 -9.64 4.58 -1.03
CA ARG A 234 -10.06 4.09 0.30
C ARG A 234 -8.88 3.39 0.96
N GLY A 235 -8.94 3.19 2.27
CA GLY A 235 -7.91 2.47 3.00
C GLY A 235 -7.61 3.02 4.39
N ARG A 236 -6.60 2.45 5.03
CA ARG A 236 -6.07 2.82 6.36
C ARG A 236 -5.75 4.30 6.50
N GLU A 237 -5.10 4.86 5.49
CA GLU A 237 -4.64 6.24 5.48
C GLU A 237 -5.85 7.18 5.52
N VAL A 238 -6.88 6.87 4.71
CA VAL A 238 -8.15 7.60 4.70
C VAL A 238 -8.93 7.39 6.00
N ALA A 239 -8.96 6.16 6.53
CA ALA A 239 -9.56 5.85 7.83
C ALA A 239 -8.92 6.69 8.96
N THR A 240 -7.60 6.76 9.00
CA THR A 240 -6.83 7.55 9.97
C THR A 240 -7.19 9.04 9.87
N MET A 241 -7.32 9.57 8.65
CA MET A 241 -7.76 10.96 8.44
C MET A 241 -9.18 11.19 8.98
N TYR A 242 -10.15 10.32 8.71
CA TYR A 242 -11.50 10.44 9.28
C TYR A 242 -11.48 10.49 10.81
N VAL A 243 -10.72 9.61 11.45
CA VAL A 243 -10.60 9.56 12.92
C VAL A 243 -9.92 10.83 13.46
N ALA A 244 -8.94 11.37 12.76
CA ALA A 244 -8.30 12.64 13.11
C ALA A 244 -9.27 13.83 13.00
N VAL A 245 -10.04 13.93 11.91
CA VAL A 245 -11.05 14.99 11.75
C VAL A 245 -12.17 14.82 12.79
N ALA A 246 -12.57 13.60 13.11
CA ALA A 246 -13.55 13.33 14.15
C ALA A 246 -13.13 13.92 15.51
N ARG A 247 -11.88 13.70 15.93
CA ARG A 247 -11.34 14.29 17.16
C ARG A 247 -11.41 15.81 17.15
N LYS A 248 -11.09 16.45 16.01
CA LYS A 248 -11.17 17.91 15.86
C LYS A 248 -12.62 18.39 15.99
N ALA A 249 -13.56 17.73 15.31
CA ALA A 249 -14.98 18.05 15.40
C ALA A 249 -15.50 17.97 16.85
N PHE A 250 -15.12 16.92 17.60
CA PHE A 250 -15.44 16.83 19.03
C PHE A 250 -14.83 17.99 19.85
N GLY A 251 -13.56 18.34 19.60
CA GLY A 251 -12.89 19.47 20.24
C GLY A 251 -13.57 20.83 19.96
N LEU A 252 -14.21 20.96 18.79
CA LEU A 252 -14.97 22.14 18.38
C LEU A 252 -16.42 22.16 18.87
N GLY A 253 -16.89 21.08 19.51
CA GLY A 253 -18.26 20.91 19.98
C GLY A 253 -19.24 20.33 18.95
N GLU A 254 -18.75 19.94 17.77
CA GLU A 254 -19.54 19.41 16.65
C GLU A 254 -19.77 17.90 16.80
N LYS A 255 -20.49 17.52 17.86
CA LYS A 255 -20.60 16.12 18.31
C LYS A 255 -21.19 15.16 17.28
N GLU A 256 -22.22 15.58 16.55
CA GLU A 256 -22.88 14.74 15.56
C GLU A 256 -21.94 14.44 14.38
N GLN A 257 -21.31 15.48 13.83
CA GLN A 257 -20.32 15.33 12.76
C GLN A 257 -19.12 14.50 13.22
N GLY A 258 -18.61 14.75 14.42
CA GLY A 258 -17.52 13.96 15.01
C GLY A 258 -17.85 12.49 15.11
N ARG A 259 -19.07 12.14 15.56
CA ARG A 259 -19.54 10.75 15.62
C ARG A 259 -19.58 10.10 14.24
N ASP A 260 -20.16 10.76 13.25
CA ASP A 260 -20.31 10.20 11.90
C ASP A 260 -18.97 9.97 11.21
N LEU A 261 -18.04 10.91 11.37
CA LEU A 261 -16.66 10.80 10.89
C LEU A 261 -15.93 9.64 11.58
N ALA A 262 -16.03 9.51 12.91
CA ALA A 262 -15.40 8.44 13.68
C ALA A 262 -15.89 7.06 13.23
N LEU A 263 -17.20 6.87 13.10
CA LEU A 263 -17.79 5.61 12.65
C LEU A 263 -17.42 5.28 11.20
N LYS A 264 -17.33 6.29 10.32
CA LYS A 264 -16.86 6.09 8.95
C LYS A 264 -15.40 5.67 8.89
N GLY A 265 -14.53 6.33 9.68
CA GLY A 265 -13.12 5.96 9.82
C GLY A 265 -12.95 4.53 10.32
N LEU A 266 -13.68 4.13 11.36
CA LEU A 266 -13.64 2.77 11.90
C LEU A 266 -14.07 1.71 10.88
N ARG A 267 -15.14 1.97 10.10
CA ARG A 267 -15.57 1.04 9.03
C ARG A 267 -14.50 0.89 7.94
N LEU A 268 -13.88 1.98 7.52
CA LEU A 268 -12.81 1.94 6.51
C LEU A 268 -11.58 1.19 7.03
N GLU A 269 -11.25 1.34 8.31
CA GLU A 269 -10.20 0.58 8.97
C GLU A 269 -10.53 -0.93 8.94
N GLU A 270 -11.75 -1.30 9.34
CA GLU A 270 -12.23 -2.69 9.28
C GLU A 270 -12.13 -3.26 7.86
N GLU A 271 -12.60 -2.52 6.86
CA GLU A 271 -12.52 -2.94 5.46
C GLU A 271 -11.06 -3.15 5.00
N ALA A 272 -10.12 -2.33 5.48
CA ALA A 272 -8.73 -2.38 5.03
C ALA A 272 -7.89 -3.46 5.72
N VAL A 273 -8.23 -3.85 6.96
CA VAL A 273 -7.39 -4.77 7.76
C VAL A 273 -8.12 -5.92 8.45
N GLY A 274 -9.44 -5.88 8.54
CA GLY A 274 -10.26 -6.84 9.28
C GLY A 274 -10.21 -6.66 10.80
N LYS A 275 -11.22 -7.19 11.50
CA LYS A 275 -11.36 -7.07 12.97
C LYS A 275 -10.26 -7.77 13.78
N ASP A 276 -9.53 -8.71 13.20
CA ASP A 276 -8.43 -9.45 13.86
C ASP A 276 -7.08 -8.70 13.79
N SER A 277 -7.05 -7.52 13.16
CA SER A 277 -5.85 -6.69 13.04
C SER A 277 -5.59 -5.84 14.27
N PRO A 278 -4.33 -5.70 14.71
CA PRO A 278 -3.99 -4.76 15.79
C PRO A 278 -4.30 -3.31 15.41
N PHE A 279 -4.34 -2.97 14.12
CA PHE A 279 -4.70 -1.63 13.67
C PHE A 279 -6.19 -1.32 13.86
N TYR A 280 -7.08 -2.28 13.55
CA TYR A 280 -8.51 -2.13 13.83
C TYR A 280 -8.75 -1.99 15.34
N ALA A 281 -8.10 -2.80 16.17
CA ALA A 281 -8.22 -2.70 17.61
C ALA A 281 -7.77 -1.33 18.16
N ALA A 282 -6.70 -0.76 17.61
CA ALA A 282 -6.25 0.59 17.97
C ALA A 282 -7.26 1.67 17.57
N THR A 283 -7.77 1.62 16.34
CA THR A 283 -8.77 2.57 15.84
C THR A 283 -10.10 2.46 16.59
N LEU A 284 -10.55 1.24 16.92
CA LEU A 284 -11.74 1.01 17.73
C LEU A 284 -11.59 1.70 19.10
N LYS A 285 -10.47 1.47 19.77
CA LYS A 285 -10.16 2.11 21.05
C LYS A 285 -10.16 3.64 20.92
N ASP A 286 -9.54 4.17 19.88
CA ASP A 286 -9.52 5.61 19.61
C ASP A 286 -10.93 6.21 19.46
N VAL A 287 -11.84 5.48 18.81
CA VAL A 287 -13.24 5.89 18.61
C VAL A 287 -14.03 5.80 19.91
N GLU A 288 -13.86 4.73 20.69
CA GLU A 288 -14.49 4.58 22.01
C GLU A 288 -14.03 5.66 22.99
N GLU A 289 -12.75 6.05 22.97
CA GLU A 289 -12.20 7.13 23.81
C GLU A 289 -12.80 8.51 23.48
N MET A 290 -13.36 8.70 22.29
CA MET A 290 -14.14 9.92 21.94
C MET A 290 -15.57 9.89 22.51
N GLY A 291 -15.98 8.81 23.17
CA GLY A 291 -17.34 8.62 23.68
C GLY A 291 -18.35 8.20 22.61
N VAL A 292 -17.89 7.63 21.50
CA VAL A 292 -18.75 7.09 20.43
C VAL A 292 -19.09 5.64 20.75
N GLU A 293 -20.37 5.34 20.87
CA GLU A 293 -20.87 3.97 21.01
C GLU A 293 -20.74 3.22 19.67
N VAL A 294 -20.14 2.02 19.72
CA VAL A 294 -19.95 1.14 18.56
C VAL A 294 -20.70 -0.16 18.82
N ASP A 295 -21.64 -0.50 17.94
CA ASP A 295 -22.30 -1.81 17.97
C ASP A 295 -21.32 -2.86 17.39
N VAL A 296 -20.75 -3.69 18.27
CA VAL A 296 -19.70 -4.68 17.93
C VAL A 296 -20.25 -5.97 17.32
#